data_AF-A0A538RKZ8-F1
#
_entry.id   AF-A0A538RKZ8-F1
#
_cell.length_a   1.000
_cell.length_b   1.000
_cell.length_c   1.000
_cell.angle_alpha   90.00
_cell.angle_beta   90.00
_cell.angle_gamma   90.00
#
_symmetry.space_group_name_H-M   'P 1'
#
loop_
_entity.id
_entity.type
_entity.pdbx_description
1 polymer ?
#
loop_
_entity_poly.entity_id
_entity_poly.type
_entity_poly.pdbx_seq_one_letter_code
_entity_poly.pdbx_strand_id
1 'polypeptide(L)'
;MIGMHSTAYGNNSKRLRYSDAMLVLAGHLRAWQRQTPYAKGTDFVFPSMREHGRKPLYASTFVADHLRPAAKKAGVHIEDGQRFGLHNLRHSLSNWLVNKAKVEPKTVQGILRHSKIQTTLDLYTQEDSDETRAAQGEFLTAVGMNPTVQ
;
A
#
# COMPACT_ATOMS: atom_id res chain seq x y z
N MET A 1 -48.57 -1.13 7.67
CA MET A 1 -47.49 -0.59 8.52
C MET A 1 -46.22 -1.40 8.26
N ILE A 2 -45.22 -0.71 7.71
CA ILE A 2 -43.77 -0.94 7.77
C ILE A 2 -43.25 -2.29 7.25
N GLY A 3 -42.86 -2.29 5.97
CA GLY A 3 -41.91 -3.24 5.41
C GLY A 3 -40.49 -2.95 5.88
N MET A 4 -39.77 -4.00 6.31
CA MET A 4 -38.33 -3.94 6.56
C MET A 4 -37.59 -4.27 5.26
N HIS A 5 -37.20 -3.23 4.53
CA HIS A 5 -36.18 -3.32 3.50
C HIS A 5 -34.81 -3.35 4.19
N SER A 6 -34.17 -4.52 4.28
CA SER A 6 -32.78 -4.64 4.73
C SER A 6 -31.85 -4.47 3.53
N THR A 7 -31.39 -3.23 3.32
CA THR A 7 -30.40 -2.90 2.29
C THR A 7 -29.00 -3.22 2.83
N ALA A 8 -28.53 -4.45 2.63
CA ALA A 8 -27.14 -4.83 2.85
C ALA A 8 -26.41 -4.99 1.49
N TYR A 9 -26.45 -3.96 0.65
CA TYR A 9 -25.65 -3.90 -0.57
C TYR A 9 -24.54 -2.87 -0.39
N GLY A 10 -23.32 -3.36 -0.13
CA GLY A 10 -22.12 -2.51 -0.18
C GLY A 10 -21.09 -2.71 0.93
N ASN A 11 -20.66 -3.95 1.26
CA ASN A 11 -19.40 -4.10 2.01
C ASN A 11 -18.69 -5.47 1.90
N ASN A 12 -19.34 -6.51 1.35
CA ASN A 12 -18.74 -7.85 1.32
C ASN A 12 -17.51 -7.96 0.42
N SER A 13 -17.47 -7.24 -0.69
CA SER A 13 -16.36 -7.29 -1.66
C SER A 13 -15.08 -6.63 -1.15
N LYS A 14 -15.16 -5.60 -0.29
CA LYS A 14 -13.97 -5.00 0.36
C LYS A 14 -13.43 -5.94 1.44
N ARG A 15 -14.30 -6.53 2.26
CA ARG A 15 -13.92 -7.46 3.34
C ARG A 15 -13.24 -8.73 2.81
N LEU A 16 -13.71 -9.27 1.69
CA LEU A 16 -13.10 -10.42 1.00
C LEU A 16 -11.71 -10.11 0.43
N ARG A 17 -11.47 -8.90 -0.08
CA ARG A 17 -10.16 -8.53 -0.65
C ARG A 17 -9.10 -8.27 0.41
N TYR A 18 -9.49 -7.76 1.59
CA TYR A 18 -8.57 -7.63 2.73
C TYR A 18 -8.12 -8.99 3.28
N SER A 19 -8.96 -10.03 3.23
CA SER A 19 -8.56 -11.36 3.67
C SER A 19 -7.46 -11.95 2.79
N ASP A 20 -7.52 -11.79 1.48
CA ASP A 20 -6.57 -12.45 0.56
C ASP A 20 -5.15 -11.91 0.72
N ALA A 21 -4.98 -10.58 0.81
CA ALA A 21 -3.67 -9.97 1.04
C ALA A 21 -3.06 -10.39 2.40
N MET A 22 -3.89 -10.45 3.45
CA MET A 22 -3.44 -10.92 4.76
C MET A 22 -3.10 -12.42 4.74
N LEU A 23 -3.83 -13.24 3.97
CA LEU A 23 -3.57 -14.67 3.82
C LEU A 23 -2.24 -14.92 3.11
N VAL A 24 -1.95 -14.18 2.03
CA VAL A 24 -0.68 -14.28 1.31
C VAL A 24 0.49 -13.90 2.23
N LEU A 25 0.39 -12.77 2.94
CA LEU A 25 1.43 -12.34 3.88
C LEU A 25 1.61 -13.36 5.00
N ALA A 26 0.52 -13.83 5.61
CA ALA A 26 0.56 -14.84 6.67
C ALA A 26 1.19 -16.15 6.17
N GLY A 27 0.90 -16.56 4.92
CA GLY A 27 1.53 -17.71 4.28
C GLY A 27 3.05 -17.57 4.21
N HIS A 28 3.55 -16.42 3.73
CA HIS A 28 4.99 -16.14 3.65
C HIS A 28 5.64 -16.09 5.03
N LEU A 29 5.01 -15.43 6.01
CA LEU A 29 5.53 -15.34 7.38
C LEU A 29 5.58 -16.71 8.07
N ARG A 30 4.57 -17.56 7.86
CA ARG A 30 4.58 -18.95 8.38
C ARG A 30 5.63 -19.81 7.69
N ALA A 31 5.81 -19.64 6.37
CA ALA A 31 6.85 -20.34 5.64
C ALA A 31 8.24 -19.94 6.14
N TRP A 32 8.44 -18.66 6.42
CA TRP A 32 9.67 -18.14 7.03
C TRP A 32 9.87 -18.69 8.45
N GLN A 33 8.83 -18.68 9.29
CA GLN A 33 8.91 -19.19 10.67
C GLN A 33 9.37 -20.66 10.74
N ARG A 34 9.00 -21.49 9.75
CA ARG A 34 9.44 -22.89 9.67
C ARG A 34 10.92 -23.07 9.29
N GLN A 35 11.55 -22.04 8.72
CA GLN A 35 12.92 -22.10 8.20
C GLN A 35 13.92 -21.38 9.09
N THR A 36 13.49 -20.35 9.81
CA THR A 36 14.37 -19.60 10.71
C THR A 36 14.84 -20.47 11.89
N PRO A 37 16.13 -20.41 12.27
CA PRO A 37 16.60 -21.04 13.51
C PRO A 37 16.00 -20.46 14.79
N TYR A 38 15.35 -19.28 14.71
CA TYR A 38 14.72 -18.57 15.82
C TYR A 38 13.21 -18.49 15.61
N ALA A 39 12.52 -19.59 15.91
CA ALA A 39 11.08 -19.75 15.63
C ALA A 39 10.21 -19.69 16.89
N LYS A 40 10.78 -19.44 18.07
CA LYS A 40 10.02 -19.40 19.33
C LYS A 40 9.09 -18.19 19.34
N GLY A 41 7.99 -18.28 20.09
CA GLY A 41 7.02 -17.19 20.18
C GLY A 41 7.57 -15.89 20.78
N THR A 42 8.74 -15.94 21.43
CA THR A 42 9.45 -14.79 22.01
C THR A 42 10.53 -14.23 21.10
N ASP A 43 10.86 -14.91 20.00
CA ASP A 43 11.90 -14.47 19.07
C ASP A 43 11.39 -13.36 18.15
N PHE A 44 12.31 -12.55 17.62
CA PHE A 44 11.95 -11.57 16.60
C PHE A 44 11.49 -12.27 15.32
N VAL A 45 10.44 -11.74 14.67
CA VAL A 45 9.95 -12.26 13.38
C VAL A 45 11.04 -12.28 12.32
N PHE A 46 11.88 -11.24 12.27
CA PHE A 46 13.07 -11.18 11.42
C PHE A 46 14.31 -11.02 12.31
N PRO A 47 14.89 -12.14 12.78
CA PRO A 47 16.04 -12.13 13.67
C PRO A 47 17.35 -11.83 12.91
N SER A 48 18.28 -11.12 13.54
CA SER A 48 19.64 -10.99 13.01
C SER A 48 20.43 -12.28 13.26
N MET A 49 20.85 -12.95 12.19
CA MET A 49 21.66 -14.17 12.28
C MET A 49 23.05 -13.89 12.88
N ARG A 50 23.63 -12.73 12.56
CA ARG A 50 24.93 -12.28 13.10
C ARG A 50 24.88 -12.03 14.60
N GLU A 51 23.75 -11.53 15.11
CA GLU A 51 23.53 -11.23 16.53
C GLU A 51 22.86 -12.40 17.26
N HIS A 52 22.91 -13.60 16.68
CA HIS A 52 22.34 -14.83 17.22
C HIS A 52 20.86 -14.69 17.65
N GLY A 53 20.05 -13.96 16.88
CA GLY A 53 18.63 -13.74 17.15
C GLY A 53 18.31 -12.82 18.32
N ARG A 54 19.32 -12.28 19.03
CA ARG A 54 19.15 -11.38 20.18
C ARG A 54 18.66 -9.99 19.79
N LYS A 55 18.79 -9.64 18.52
CA LYS A 55 18.36 -8.36 17.95
C LYS A 55 17.56 -8.61 16.67
N PRO A 56 16.62 -7.72 16.33
CA PRO A 56 15.97 -7.77 15.04
C PRO A 56 16.96 -7.45 13.92
N LEU A 57 16.64 -7.90 12.71
CA LEU A 57 17.35 -7.52 11.49
C LEU A 57 17.16 -6.02 11.23
N TYR A 58 18.25 -5.29 11.10
CA TYR A 58 18.21 -3.88 10.77
C TYR A 58 17.73 -3.67 9.33
N ALA A 59 16.87 -2.68 9.13
CA ALA A 59 16.29 -2.38 7.82
C ALA A 59 17.36 -2.05 6.75
N SER A 60 18.42 -1.32 7.12
CA SER A 60 19.52 -0.99 6.21
C SER A 60 20.27 -2.24 5.74
N THR A 61 20.56 -3.17 6.67
CA THR A 61 21.18 -4.46 6.37
C THR A 61 20.27 -5.31 5.49
N PHE A 62 18.98 -5.41 5.82
CA PHE A 62 18.00 -6.10 4.97
C PHE A 62 17.97 -5.53 3.54
N VAL A 63 18.01 -4.21 3.42
CA VAL A 63 18.00 -3.55 2.11
C VAL A 63 19.25 -3.86 1.31
N ALA A 64 20.43 -3.78 1.93
CA ALA A 64 21.70 -4.02 1.28
C ALA A 64 21.88 -5.49 0.87
N ASP A 65 21.61 -6.42 1.78
CA ASP A 65 22.00 -7.83 1.63
C ASP A 65 20.92 -8.66 0.92
N HIS A 66 19.65 -8.26 0.99
CA HIS A 66 18.53 -9.03 0.46
C HIS A 66 17.70 -8.26 -0.57
N LEU A 67 17.21 -7.07 -0.22
CA LEU A 67 16.23 -6.40 -1.07
C LEU A 67 16.82 -5.89 -2.39
N ARG A 68 17.96 -5.18 -2.34
CA ARG A 68 18.63 -4.66 -3.55
C ARG A 68 19.08 -5.81 -4.47
N PRO A 69 19.75 -6.87 -3.98
CA PRO A 69 20.10 -8.01 -4.82
C PRO A 69 18.87 -8.69 -5.44
N ALA A 70 17.79 -8.89 -4.67
CA ALA A 70 16.56 -9.47 -5.19
C ALA A 70 15.90 -8.59 -6.27
N ALA A 71 15.90 -7.28 -6.09
CA ALA A 71 15.36 -6.34 -7.06
C ALA A 71 16.16 -6.35 -8.37
N LYS A 72 17.51 -6.32 -8.29
CA LYS A 72 18.37 -6.48 -9.47
C LYS A 72 18.11 -7.80 -10.20
N LYS A 73 17.98 -8.91 -9.45
CA LYS A 73 17.64 -10.23 -10.01
C LYS A 73 16.26 -10.27 -10.67
N ALA A 74 15.31 -9.48 -10.16
CA ALA A 74 13.97 -9.33 -10.74
C ALA A 74 13.94 -8.38 -11.96
N GLY A 75 15.09 -7.85 -12.41
CA GLY A 75 15.19 -6.96 -13.57
C GLY A 75 14.98 -5.48 -13.25
N VAL A 76 14.93 -5.08 -11.98
CA VAL A 76 14.87 -3.66 -11.62
C VAL A 76 16.24 -3.04 -11.86
N HIS A 77 16.30 -2.08 -12.77
CA HIS A 77 17.51 -1.30 -13.01
C HIS A 77 17.76 -0.36 -11.83
N ILE A 78 18.87 -0.56 -11.12
CA ILE A 78 19.29 0.25 -9.97
C ILE A 78 20.75 0.60 -10.19
N GLU A 79 21.00 1.87 -10.52
CA GLU A 79 22.35 2.40 -10.70
C GLU A 79 23.13 2.40 -9.38
N ASP A 80 24.46 2.39 -9.49
CA ASP A 80 25.32 2.48 -8.33
C ASP A 80 25.14 3.84 -7.63
N GLY A 81 24.93 3.82 -6.32
CA GLY A 81 24.60 5.00 -5.52
C GLY A 81 23.11 5.40 -5.53
N GLN A 82 22.28 4.86 -6.42
CA GLN A 82 20.85 5.19 -6.48
C GLN A 82 20.08 4.67 -5.26
N ARG A 83 19.36 5.52 -4.54
CA ARG A 83 18.55 5.10 -3.38
C ARG A 83 17.44 4.12 -3.80
N PHE A 84 17.51 2.91 -3.26
CA PHE A 84 16.47 1.90 -3.41
C PHE A 84 16.31 1.13 -2.10
N GLY A 85 15.11 1.11 -1.53
CA GLY A 85 14.82 0.44 -0.28
C GLY A 85 13.33 0.38 0.07
N LEU A 86 13.04 0.00 1.32
CA LEU A 86 11.66 -0.15 1.83
C LEU A 86 10.80 1.12 1.66
N HIS A 87 11.42 2.30 1.74
CA HIS A 87 10.72 3.57 1.55
C HIS A 87 10.25 3.74 0.09
N ASN A 88 11.06 3.34 -0.89
CA ASN A 88 10.64 3.34 -2.30
C ASN A 88 9.44 2.41 -2.50
N LEU A 89 9.47 1.20 -1.93
CA LEU A 89 8.35 0.26 -2.03
C LEU A 89 7.07 0.82 -1.41
N ARG A 90 7.19 1.46 -0.24
CA ARG A 90 6.07 2.14 0.41
C ARG A 90 5.53 3.28 -0.45
N HIS A 91 6.40 4.07 -1.08
CA HIS A 91 5.97 5.12 -2.01
C HIS A 91 5.27 4.54 -3.24
N SER A 92 5.81 3.49 -3.86
CA SER A 92 5.17 2.82 -4.99
C SER A 92 3.78 2.28 -4.64
N LEU A 93 3.62 1.66 -3.46
CA LEU A 93 2.32 1.20 -2.97
C LEU A 93 1.36 2.38 -2.78
N SER A 94 1.82 3.46 -2.15
CA SER A 94 1.01 4.66 -1.94
C SER A 94 0.53 5.26 -3.26
N ASN A 95 1.44 5.47 -4.22
CA ASN A 95 1.10 6.02 -5.53
C ASN A 95 0.14 5.12 -6.30
N TRP A 96 0.29 3.80 -6.22
CA TRP A 96 -0.64 2.88 -6.85
C TRP A 96 -2.05 2.96 -6.23
N LEU A 97 -2.14 3.01 -4.89
CA LEU A 97 -3.41 3.13 -4.17
C LEU A 97 -4.16 4.42 -4.54
N VAL A 98 -3.41 5.52 -4.68
CA VAL A 98 -3.96 6.84 -5.00
C VAL A 98 -4.28 6.95 -6.48
N ASN A 99 -3.30 6.74 -7.36
CA ASN A 99 -3.42 7.11 -8.77
C ASN A 99 -4.10 6.03 -9.63
N LYS A 100 -3.90 4.75 -9.30
CA LYS A 100 -4.44 3.65 -10.12
C LYS A 100 -5.69 3.03 -9.51
N ALA A 101 -5.66 2.73 -8.21
CA ALA A 101 -6.79 2.13 -7.53
C ALA A 101 -7.85 3.15 -7.07
N LYS A 102 -7.54 4.46 -7.13
CA LYS A 102 -8.41 5.58 -6.73
C LYS A 102 -9.08 5.32 -5.37
N VAL A 103 -8.32 4.79 -4.41
CA VAL A 103 -8.81 4.48 -3.06
C VAL A 103 -9.11 5.79 -2.33
N GLU A 104 -10.03 5.78 -1.37
CA GLU A 104 -10.38 6.98 -0.61
C GLU A 104 -9.23 7.35 0.37
N PRO A 105 -8.90 8.65 0.54
CA PRO A 105 -7.73 9.10 1.32
C PRO A 105 -7.68 8.58 2.76
N LYS A 106 -8.80 8.51 3.48
CA LYS A 106 -8.83 8.00 4.86
C LYS A 106 -8.48 6.52 4.92
N THR A 107 -8.93 5.76 3.92
CA THR A 107 -8.59 4.35 3.76
C THR A 107 -7.09 4.17 3.48
N VAL A 108 -6.52 4.97 2.58
CA VAL A 108 -5.07 4.97 2.31
C VAL A 108 -4.26 5.34 3.56
N GLN A 109 -4.69 6.36 4.31
CA GLN A 109 -4.09 6.75 5.57
C GLN A 109 -4.03 5.57 6.56
N GLY A 110 -5.13 4.81 6.67
CA GLY A 110 -5.23 3.63 7.53
C GLY A 110 -4.31 2.50 7.10
N ILE A 111 -4.27 2.17 5.80
CA ILE A 111 -3.40 1.12 5.24
C ILE A 111 -1.92 1.45 5.48
N LEU A 112 -1.52 2.71 5.22
CA LEU A 112 -0.14 3.14 5.38
C LEU A 112 0.22 3.50 6.82
N ARG A 113 -0.77 3.59 7.72
CA ARG A 113 -0.59 4.04 9.12
C ARG A 113 0.06 5.42 9.20
N HIS A 114 -0.33 6.35 8.32
CA HIS A 114 0.11 7.73 8.42
C HIS A 114 -0.54 8.42 9.62
N SER A 115 0.28 8.95 10.52
CA SER A 115 -0.20 9.67 11.71
C SER A 115 -1.00 10.92 11.34
N LYS A 116 -0.62 11.59 10.24
CA LYS A 116 -1.29 12.78 9.71
C LYS A 116 -1.92 12.48 8.36
N ILE A 117 -3.17 12.92 8.16
CA ILE A 117 -3.86 12.77 6.87
C ILE A 117 -3.20 13.61 5.78
N GLN A 118 -2.55 14.73 6.14
CA GLN A 118 -1.83 15.61 5.21
C GLN A 118 -0.83 14.84 4.35
N THR A 119 -0.02 13.95 4.95
CA THR A 119 0.95 13.11 4.22
C THR A 119 0.30 12.24 3.15
N THR A 120 -0.99 11.91 3.32
CA THR A 120 -1.75 11.15 2.33
C THR A 120 -2.33 12.08 1.27
N LEU A 121 -2.87 13.24 1.66
CA LEU A 121 -3.39 14.25 0.74
C LEU A 121 -2.30 14.81 -0.19
N ASP A 122 -1.08 14.99 0.30
CA ASP A 122 0.07 15.43 -0.50
C ASP A 122 0.36 14.49 -1.69
N LEU A 123 -0.09 13.22 -1.62
CA LEU A 123 0.01 12.27 -2.73
C LEU A 123 -1.09 12.45 -3.78
N TYR A 124 -2.26 12.98 -3.40
CA TYR A 124 -3.37 13.27 -4.34
C TYR A 124 -3.18 14.61 -5.04
N THR A 125 -2.49 15.57 -4.40
CA THR A 125 -2.20 16.89 -5.00
C THR A 125 -1.13 16.84 -6.09
N GLN A 126 -0.53 15.67 -6.34
CA GLN A 126 0.28 15.45 -7.55
C GLN A 126 -0.70 15.25 -8.73
N GLU A 127 -1.25 16.35 -9.24
CA GLU A 127 -2.33 16.36 -10.23
C GLU A 127 -1.94 15.75 -11.58
N ASP A 128 -2.84 14.95 -12.14
CA ASP A 128 -2.91 14.66 -13.56
C ASP A 128 -3.92 15.63 -14.19
N SER A 129 -3.46 16.46 -15.14
CA SER A 129 -4.24 17.56 -15.72
C SER A 129 -5.55 17.11 -16.38
N ASP A 130 -5.59 15.87 -16.86
CA ASP A 130 -6.77 15.30 -17.52
C ASP A 130 -7.87 14.98 -16.50
N GLU A 131 -7.49 14.60 -15.29
CA GLU A 131 -8.39 14.23 -14.21
C GLU A 131 -9.04 15.47 -13.59
N THR A 132 -8.28 16.57 -13.47
CA THR A 132 -8.81 17.88 -13.05
C THR A 132 -9.87 18.38 -14.04
N ARG A 133 -9.65 18.22 -15.36
CA ARG A 133 -10.62 18.60 -16.40
C ARG A 133 -11.87 17.73 -16.38
N ALA A 134 -11.72 16.41 -16.19
CA ALA A 134 -12.85 15.49 -16.09
C ALA A 134 -13.74 15.81 -14.87
N ALA A 135 -13.13 16.06 -13.71
CA ALA A 135 -13.85 16.42 -12.49
C ALA A 135 -14.65 17.73 -12.62
N GLN A 136 -14.08 18.73 -13.31
CA GLN A 136 -14.80 19.97 -13.63
C GLN A 136 -16.00 19.71 -14.55
N GLY A 137 -15.85 18.84 -15.56
CA GLY A 137 -16.94 18.44 -16.45
C GLY A 137 -18.06 17.69 -15.73
N GLU A 138 -17.73 16.76 -14.84
CA GLU A 138 -18.71 16.06 -13.99
C GLU A 138 -19.44 17.04 -13.07
N PHE A 139 -18.72 17.97 -12.45
CA PHE A 139 -19.31 19.00 -11.60
C PHE A 139 -20.31 19.86 -12.38
N LEU A 140 -19.93 20.37 -13.56
CA LEU A 140 -20.80 21.17 -14.43
C LEU A 140 -22.07 20.40 -14.81
N THR A 141 -21.94 19.12 -15.13
CA THR A 141 -23.08 18.23 -15.40
C THR A 141 -23.98 18.09 -14.18
N ALA A 142 -23.41 17.85 -13.00
CA ALA A 142 -24.14 17.65 -11.75
C ALA A 142 -24.92 18.89 -11.30
N VAL A 143 -24.41 20.10 -11.58
CA VAL A 143 -25.10 21.36 -11.27
C VAL A 143 -26.01 21.86 -12.40
N GLY A 144 -26.18 21.06 -13.47
CA GLY A 144 -27.05 21.39 -14.60
C GLY A 144 -26.50 22.50 -15.52
N MET A 145 -25.20 22.81 -15.42
CA MET A 145 -24.51 23.76 -16.29
C MET A 145 -23.96 23.00 -17.51
N ASN A 146 -24.82 22.80 -18.51
CA ASN A 146 -24.36 22.30 -19.80
C ASN A 146 -23.66 23.43 -20.55
N PRO A 147 -22.42 23.24 -21.06
CA PRO A 147 -21.82 24.21 -21.96
C PRO A 147 -22.61 24.18 -23.27
N THR A 148 -23.62 25.04 -23.39
CA THR A 148 -24.16 25.45 -24.69
C THR A 148 -23.09 26.28 -25.37
N VAL A 149 -22.24 25.61 -26.13
CA VAL A 149 -21.44 26.27 -27.16
C VAL A 149 -22.40 26.53 -28.33
N GLN A 150 -22.82 27.78 -28.48
CA GLN A 150 -23.38 28.30 -29.73
C GLN A 150 -22.23 28.64 -30.69
#